data_AF-A0AAU1M0L8-F1
#
_entry.id   AF-A0AAU1M0L8-F1
#
_cell.length_a   1.000
_cell.length_b   1.000
_cell.length_c   1.000
_cell.angle_alpha   90.00
_cell.angle_beta   90.00
_cell.angle_gamma   90.00
#
_symmetry.space_group_name_H-M   'P 1'
#
loop_
_entity.id
_entity.type
_entity.pdbx_description
1 polymer ?
#
loop_
_entity_poly.entity_id
_entity_poly.type
_entity_poly.pdbx_seq_one_letter_code
_entity_poly.pdbx_strand_id
1 'polypeptide(L)'
;MSIVLDLAGLGPADVVAGPSALAELMASLHVLAEPEHHPEAADWAARAAATGPELRDELSVFAPLWARFRCRLFFPRTVPPVASLDEELTAVAELPKDGFLDLVAPGVLGSSAQSVPPAVELRAGTAAAEDYVRRCLRRSYARGELARQLVTAPLELRDRLLAVLRAADAGFFAEDWRALRPALEDHARDVRRELAARPPAEVLTRLLPTAARFGEGERVRLDKLQIDDVKVAPRPLVLIPSARVWPHLTVKHEHPSCVVVQYAARGTTSAAQLTLRDLHDRLTALASPARMELCRHLLGEPITTSELAARLGSSEPQVSRALRTLRDAGLVRSTRDGKLVRHRLATDVIRRLGDDVLATVAR
;
A
#
# COMPACT_ATOMS: atom_id res chain seq x y z
N MET A 1 -3.71 14.73 1.94
CA MET A 1 -4.25 14.53 0.58
C MET A 1 -5.15 13.31 0.64
N SER A 2 -6.12 13.11 -0.26
CA SER A 2 -7.01 11.96 -0.15
C SER A 2 -7.72 11.64 -1.45
N ILE A 3 -7.95 10.36 -1.69
CA ILE A 3 -8.90 9.91 -2.70
C ILE A 3 -10.27 9.77 -2.04
N VAL A 4 -11.30 10.36 -2.64
CA VAL A 4 -12.69 10.15 -2.24
C VAL A 4 -13.33 9.19 -3.25
N LEU A 5 -13.86 8.07 -2.75
CA LEU A 5 -14.69 7.17 -3.53
C LEU A 5 -16.16 7.56 -3.33
N ASP A 6 -16.82 7.95 -4.41
CA ASP A 6 -18.27 8.09 -4.47
C ASP A 6 -18.89 6.76 -4.93
N LEU A 7 -19.53 6.09 -3.98
CA LEU A 7 -20.15 4.77 -4.13
C LEU A 7 -21.66 4.89 -4.39
N ALA A 8 -22.18 6.12 -4.59
CA ALA A 8 -23.58 6.31 -4.91
C ALA A 8 -23.97 5.54 -6.18
N GLY A 9 -25.08 4.79 -6.09
CA GLY A 9 -25.59 3.96 -7.18
C GLY A 9 -24.95 2.57 -7.30
N LEU A 10 -24.03 2.19 -6.40
CA LEU A 10 -23.58 0.80 -6.29
C LEU A 10 -24.53 0.00 -5.40
N GLY A 11 -24.99 -1.15 -5.90
CA GLY A 11 -25.59 -2.20 -5.09
C GLY A 11 -24.54 -3.18 -4.56
N PRO A 12 -24.91 -4.08 -3.63
CA PRO A 12 -24.01 -5.11 -3.12
C PRO A 12 -23.41 -6.02 -4.21
N ALA A 13 -24.15 -6.26 -5.30
CA ALA A 13 -23.69 -7.07 -6.43
C ALA A 13 -22.61 -6.38 -7.29
N ASP A 14 -22.52 -5.04 -7.22
CA ASP A 14 -21.52 -4.26 -7.95
C ASP A 14 -20.17 -4.19 -7.21
N VAL A 15 -20.10 -4.74 -5.98
CA VAL A 15 -18.88 -4.82 -5.19
C VAL A 15 -18.42 -6.26 -5.08
N VAL A 16 -17.29 -6.55 -5.71
CA VAL A 16 -16.70 -7.90 -5.73
C VAL A 16 -15.44 -7.91 -4.90
N ALA A 17 -15.39 -8.77 -3.88
CA ALA A 17 -14.19 -9.00 -3.09
C ALA A 17 -13.57 -10.35 -3.45
N GLY A 18 -12.27 -10.39 -3.72
CA GLY A 18 -11.56 -11.62 -4.08
C GLY A 18 -10.06 -11.39 -4.29
N PRO A 19 -9.21 -12.37 -3.97
CA PRO A 19 -7.79 -12.29 -4.29
C PRO A 19 -7.56 -12.24 -5.80
N SER A 20 -6.41 -11.69 -6.21
CA SER A 20 -5.88 -11.74 -7.59
C SER A 20 -4.40 -12.08 -7.50
N ALA A 21 -3.98 -13.15 -8.17
CA ALA A 21 -2.62 -13.66 -8.07
C ALA A 21 -1.62 -12.68 -8.71
N LEU A 22 -1.98 -12.06 -9.83
CA LEU A 22 -1.19 -11.06 -10.54
C LEU A 22 -1.07 -9.77 -9.73
N ALA A 23 -2.13 -9.36 -9.03
CA ALA A 23 -2.08 -8.22 -8.13
C ALA A 23 -1.20 -8.51 -6.90
N GLU A 24 -1.23 -9.73 -6.36
CA GLU A 24 -0.34 -10.15 -5.26
C GLU A 24 1.10 -10.26 -5.73
N LEU A 25 1.36 -10.86 -6.89
CA LEU A 25 2.69 -10.93 -7.51
C LEU A 25 3.26 -9.53 -7.71
N MET A 26 2.47 -8.58 -8.21
CA MET A 26 2.89 -7.19 -8.33
C MET A 26 3.25 -6.57 -6.96
N ALA A 27 2.50 -6.87 -5.90
CA ALA A 27 2.83 -6.42 -4.55
C ALA A 27 4.14 -7.06 -4.05
N SER A 28 4.35 -8.35 -4.28
CA SER A 28 5.62 -9.05 -4.01
C SER A 28 6.81 -8.44 -4.77
N LEU A 29 6.64 -8.10 -6.04
CA LEU A 29 7.65 -7.43 -6.85
C LEU A 29 7.98 -6.03 -6.33
N HIS A 30 6.98 -5.31 -5.81
CA HIS A 30 7.19 -4.04 -5.13
C HIS A 30 8.00 -4.20 -3.83
N VAL A 31 7.70 -5.22 -3.02
CA VAL A 31 8.48 -5.52 -1.82
C VAL A 31 9.95 -5.77 -2.18
N LEU A 32 10.23 -6.50 -3.26
CA LEU A 32 11.60 -6.73 -3.71
C LEU A 32 12.30 -5.47 -4.24
N ALA A 33 11.56 -4.59 -4.91
CA ALA A 33 12.12 -3.35 -5.44
C ALA A 33 12.41 -2.31 -4.34
N GLU A 34 11.65 -2.34 -3.24
CA GLU A 34 11.70 -1.33 -2.18
C GLU A 34 11.60 -1.97 -0.77
N PRO A 35 12.51 -2.91 -0.40
CA PRO A 35 12.36 -3.75 0.79
C PRO A 35 12.36 -2.96 2.10
N GLU A 36 12.95 -1.78 2.13
CA GLU A 36 12.99 -0.88 3.29
C GLU A 36 11.60 -0.37 3.71
N HIS A 37 10.62 -0.38 2.80
CA HIS A 37 9.23 -0.04 3.13
C HIS A 37 8.46 -1.19 3.80
N HIS A 38 9.01 -2.41 3.78
CA HIS A 38 8.30 -3.65 4.13
C HIS A 38 9.06 -4.51 5.16
N PRO A 39 9.34 -3.99 6.36
CA PRO A 39 10.09 -4.72 7.37
C PRO A 39 9.43 -6.04 7.77
N GLU A 40 8.10 -6.15 7.71
CA GLU A 40 7.37 -7.39 7.99
C GLU A 40 7.56 -8.48 6.94
N ALA A 41 8.00 -8.12 5.74
CA ALA A 41 8.27 -9.05 4.65
C ALA A 41 9.78 -9.29 4.45
N ALA A 42 10.66 -8.76 5.31
CA ALA A 42 12.11 -8.81 5.14
C ALA A 42 12.67 -10.23 4.98
N ASP A 43 12.24 -11.17 5.84
CA ASP A 43 12.68 -12.57 5.75
C ASP A 43 12.26 -13.24 4.44
N TRP A 44 11.05 -12.93 3.98
CA TRP A 44 10.55 -13.42 2.69
C TRP A 44 11.33 -12.77 1.54
N ALA A 45 11.54 -11.46 1.57
CA ALA A 45 12.25 -10.70 0.54
C ALA A 45 13.69 -11.18 0.41
N ALA A 46 14.38 -11.48 1.51
CA ALA A 46 15.73 -12.04 1.51
C ALA A 46 15.79 -13.41 0.81
N ARG A 47 14.80 -14.29 1.02
CA ARG A 47 14.70 -15.57 0.31
C ARG A 47 14.39 -15.40 -1.17
N ALA A 48 13.42 -14.55 -1.49
CA ALA A 48 13.04 -14.28 -2.88
C ALA A 48 14.18 -13.59 -3.66
N ALA A 49 14.96 -12.71 -3.02
CA ALA A 49 16.14 -12.08 -3.62
C ALA A 49 17.32 -13.04 -3.87
N ALA A 50 17.27 -14.26 -3.34
CA ALA A 50 18.26 -15.31 -3.62
C ALA A 50 18.03 -16.00 -4.97
N THR A 51 16.98 -15.67 -5.72
CA THR A 51 16.83 -16.10 -7.11
C THR A 51 17.98 -15.61 -7.98
N GLY A 52 18.31 -16.37 -9.04
CA GLY A 52 19.49 -16.16 -9.90
C GLY A 52 19.65 -14.72 -10.43
N PRO A 53 20.91 -14.29 -10.69
CA PRO A 53 21.21 -12.91 -11.06
C PRO A 53 20.48 -12.43 -12.32
N GLU A 54 20.25 -13.31 -13.28
CA GLU A 54 19.59 -12.98 -14.55
C GLU A 54 18.14 -12.51 -14.33
N LEU A 55 17.39 -13.15 -13.44
CA LEU A 55 16.03 -12.73 -13.10
C LEU A 55 16.03 -11.38 -12.39
N ARG A 56 17.00 -11.14 -11.50
CA ARG A 56 17.09 -9.86 -10.76
C ARG A 56 17.37 -8.68 -11.68
N ASP A 57 18.22 -8.87 -12.68
CA ASP A 57 18.51 -7.84 -13.68
C ASP A 57 17.27 -7.50 -14.49
N GLU A 58 16.52 -8.50 -14.94
CA GLU A 58 15.25 -8.30 -15.65
C GLU A 58 14.18 -7.63 -14.77
N LEU A 59 14.04 -8.05 -13.51
CA LEU A 59 13.14 -7.39 -12.57
C LEU A 59 13.50 -5.91 -12.37
N SER A 60 14.79 -5.58 -12.38
CA SER A 60 15.26 -4.19 -12.26
C SER A 60 14.90 -3.34 -13.48
N VAL A 61 14.92 -3.94 -14.69
CA VAL A 61 14.48 -3.27 -15.93
C VAL A 61 13.00 -2.87 -15.87
N PHE A 62 12.15 -3.76 -15.36
CA PHE A 62 10.70 -3.54 -15.29
C PHE A 62 10.22 -2.89 -13.98
N ALA A 63 11.11 -2.69 -13.00
CA ALA A 63 10.83 -2.05 -11.72
C ALA A 63 9.99 -0.74 -11.81
N PRO A 64 10.13 0.12 -12.84
CA PRO A 64 9.26 1.29 -12.98
C PRO A 64 7.75 1.01 -12.94
N LEU A 65 7.33 -0.21 -13.29
CA LEU A 65 5.92 -0.66 -13.34
C LEU A 65 5.34 -1.08 -11.98
N TRP A 66 6.17 -1.29 -10.95
CA TRP A 66 5.72 -1.71 -9.62
C TRP A 66 6.37 -0.98 -8.46
N ALA A 67 7.61 -0.47 -8.55
CA ALA A 67 8.32 0.15 -7.42
C ALA A 67 7.64 1.43 -6.88
N ARG A 68 7.36 2.39 -7.78
CA ARG A 68 6.75 3.69 -7.38
C ARG A 68 5.28 3.81 -7.77
N PHE A 69 4.91 3.26 -8.92
CA PHE A 69 3.56 3.38 -9.46
C PHE A 69 3.08 1.99 -9.85
N ARG A 70 2.02 1.49 -9.19
CA ARG A 70 1.46 0.17 -9.52
C ARG A 70 0.75 0.24 -10.86
N CYS A 71 1.33 -0.37 -11.88
CA CYS A 71 0.81 -0.32 -13.24
C CYS A 71 -0.60 -0.94 -13.33
N ARG A 72 -1.52 -0.33 -14.09
CA ARG A 72 -2.92 -0.79 -14.18
C ARG A 72 -3.04 -2.21 -14.74
N LEU A 73 -2.06 -2.63 -15.56
CA LEU A 73 -1.94 -3.96 -16.15
C LEU A 73 -2.10 -5.10 -15.13
N PHE A 74 -1.56 -4.95 -13.92
CA PHE A 74 -1.49 -6.01 -12.90
C PHE A 74 -2.79 -6.23 -12.12
N PHE A 75 -3.82 -5.44 -12.41
CA PHE A 75 -5.08 -5.51 -11.68
C PHE A 75 -6.20 -6.07 -12.58
N PRO A 76 -7.22 -6.71 -12.00
CA PRO A 76 -8.35 -7.28 -12.74
C PRO A 76 -8.93 -6.30 -13.75
N ARG A 77 -9.25 -6.82 -14.93
CA ARG A 77 -9.95 -6.10 -16.01
C ARG A 77 -11.33 -6.67 -16.27
N THR A 78 -11.63 -7.83 -15.70
CA THR A 78 -12.89 -8.54 -15.74
C THR A 78 -13.34 -8.85 -14.32
N VAL A 79 -14.65 -9.04 -14.15
CA VAL A 79 -15.27 -9.34 -12.86
C VAL A 79 -16.19 -10.56 -13.05
N PRO A 80 -16.12 -11.59 -12.18
CA PRO A 80 -15.19 -11.71 -11.04
C PRO A 80 -13.73 -11.88 -11.49
N PRO A 81 -12.74 -11.63 -10.61
CA PRO A 81 -11.33 -11.97 -10.88
C PRO A 81 -11.19 -13.46 -11.24
N VAL A 82 -10.30 -13.76 -12.19
CA VAL A 82 -10.04 -15.14 -12.63
C VAL A 82 -9.26 -15.92 -11.57
N ALA A 83 -9.23 -17.25 -11.68
CA ALA A 83 -8.94 -18.13 -10.55
C ALA A 83 -7.45 -18.46 -10.37
N SER A 84 -6.61 -18.24 -11.39
CA SER A 84 -5.19 -18.56 -11.37
C SER A 84 -4.32 -17.49 -12.02
N LEU A 85 -3.03 -17.49 -11.67
CA LEU A 85 -2.04 -16.59 -12.27
C LEU A 85 -1.91 -16.86 -13.79
N ASP A 86 -1.90 -18.11 -14.22
CA ASP A 86 -1.79 -18.48 -15.63
C ASP A 86 -2.93 -17.91 -16.47
N GLU A 87 -4.16 -17.92 -15.96
CA GLU A 87 -5.31 -17.27 -16.60
C GLU A 87 -5.12 -15.76 -16.69
N GLU A 88 -4.65 -15.11 -15.61
CA GLU A 88 -4.40 -13.66 -15.62
C GLU A 88 -3.29 -13.26 -16.60
N LEU A 89 -2.21 -14.05 -16.67
CA LEU A 89 -1.11 -13.85 -17.61
C LEU A 89 -1.52 -14.13 -19.06
N THR A 90 -2.37 -15.14 -19.29
CA THR A 90 -2.94 -15.43 -20.61
C THR A 90 -3.81 -14.27 -21.09
N ALA A 91 -4.67 -13.74 -20.22
CA ALA A 91 -5.49 -12.56 -20.52
C ALA A 91 -4.65 -11.30 -20.80
N VAL A 92 -3.41 -11.23 -20.31
CA VAL A 92 -2.45 -10.16 -20.69
C VAL A 92 -1.82 -10.46 -22.05
N ALA A 93 -1.43 -11.71 -22.33
CA ALA A 93 -0.88 -12.13 -23.61
C ALA A 93 -1.84 -11.92 -24.78
N GLU A 94 -3.15 -12.03 -24.54
CA GLU A 94 -4.20 -11.82 -25.53
C GLU A 94 -4.55 -10.34 -25.76
N LEU A 95 -3.99 -9.41 -24.98
CA LEU A 95 -4.26 -7.99 -25.16
C LEU A 95 -3.80 -7.54 -26.56
N PRO A 96 -4.67 -6.83 -27.31
CA PRO A 96 -4.22 -6.16 -28.52
C PRO A 96 -3.19 -5.08 -28.17
N LYS A 97 -2.34 -4.76 -29.14
CA LYS A 97 -1.25 -3.77 -28.99
C LYS A 97 -1.71 -2.48 -28.29
N ASP A 98 -2.81 -1.91 -28.75
CA ASP A 98 -3.30 -0.62 -28.24
C ASP A 98 -3.81 -0.76 -26.80
N GLY A 99 -4.50 -1.87 -26.48
CA GLY A 99 -4.91 -2.16 -25.10
C GLY A 99 -3.74 -2.38 -24.14
N PHE A 100 -2.65 -3.00 -24.61
CA PHE A 100 -1.41 -3.12 -23.82
C PHE A 100 -0.77 -1.75 -23.58
N LEU A 101 -0.66 -0.91 -24.61
CA LEU A 101 -0.12 0.45 -24.51
C LEU A 101 -0.91 1.31 -23.50
N ASP A 102 -2.23 1.32 -23.59
CA ASP A 102 -3.09 2.11 -22.70
C ASP A 102 -2.94 1.70 -21.22
N LEU A 103 -2.70 0.42 -20.96
CA LEU A 103 -2.52 -0.10 -19.60
C LEU A 103 -1.11 0.14 -19.03
N VAL A 104 -0.09 0.18 -19.88
CA VAL A 104 1.32 0.18 -19.47
C VAL A 104 1.96 1.57 -19.52
N ALA A 105 1.61 2.39 -20.52
CA ALA A 105 2.25 3.67 -20.73
C ALA A 105 2.12 4.64 -19.53
N PRO A 106 0.98 4.72 -18.81
CA PRO A 106 0.88 5.48 -17.56
C PRO A 106 1.79 4.93 -16.45
N GLY A 107 1.98 3.61 -16.38
CA GLY A 107 2.86 2.96 -15.40
C GLY A 107 4.34 3.29 -15.65
N VAL A 108 4.76 3.26 -16.91
CA VAL A 108 6.13 3.64 -17.33
C VAL A 108 6.39 5.13 -17.08
N LEU A 109 5.42 6.01 -17.30
CA LEU A 109 5.53 7.42 -16.91
C LEU A 109 5.57 7.56 -15.38
N GLY A 110 4.76 6.78 -14.66
CA GLY A 110 4.73 6.72 -13.20
C GLY A 110 4.11 7.95 -12.55
N SER A 111 3.10 8.54 -13.19
CA SER A 111 2.40 9.74 -12.71
C SER A 111 0.96 9.76 -13.19
N SER A 112 0.02 9.96 -12.26
CA SER A 112 -1.40 10.23 -12.55
C SER A 112 -1.68 11.72 -12.82
N ALA A 113 -0.82 12.63 -12.34
CA ALA A 113 -0.96 14.07 -12.57
C ALA A 113 -0.71 14.52 -14.03
N GLN A 114 -0.28 13.59 -14.89
CA GLN A 114 0.16 13.88 -16.24
C GLN A 114 -0.50 12.89 -17.18
N SER A 115 -1.25 13.38 -18.17
CA SER A 115 -1.87 12.52 -19.18
C SER A 115 -0.81 11.91 -20.10
N VAL A 116 -1.08 10.68 -20.51
CA VAL A 116 -0.34 9.97 -21.56
C VAL A 116 -1.16 10.07 -22.85
N PRO A 117 -0.52 10.27 -24.02
CA PRO A 117 -1.22 10.23 -25.30
C PRO A 117 -1.95 8.88 -25.49
N PRO A 118 -3.07 8.83 -26.21
CA PRO A 118 -3.76 7.58 -26.49
C PRO A 118 -2.85 6.62 -27.28
N ALA A 119 -3.04 5.30 -27.11
CA ALA A 119 -2.19 4.30 -27.77
C ALA A 119 -2.03 4.49 -29.29
N VAL A 120 -3.08 4.98 -29.96
CA VAL A 120 -3.06 5.27 -31.41
C VAL A 120 -1.98 6.28 -31.81
N GLU A 121 -1.65 7.22 -30.92
CA GLU A 121 -0.62 8.26 -31.11
C GLU A 121 0.77 7.83 -30.62
N LEU A 122 0.87 6.79 -29.78
CA LEU A 122 2.14 6.28 -29.25
C LEU A 122 2.85 5.35 -30.24
N ARG A 123 3.03 5.80 -31.48
CA ARG A 123 3.75 5.08 -32.53
C ARG A 123 5.16 5.63 -32.69
N ALA A 124 6.15 4.76 -32.83
CA ALA A 124 7.53 5.17 -33.11
C ALA A 124 7.61 6.17 -34.28
N GLY A 125 8.43 7.22 -34.12
CA GLY A 125 8.60 8.30 -35.10
C GLY A 125 7.53 9.39 -35.07
N THR A 126 6.52 9.31 -34.20
CA THR A 126 5.57 10.40 -33.99
C THR A 126 6.06 11.39 -32.93
N ALA A 127 5.69 12.67 -33.07
CA ALA A 127 6.01 13.69 -32.09
C ALA A 127 5.46 13.37 -30.68
N ALA A 128 4.29 12.73 -30.61
CA ALA A 128 3.66 12.30 -29.36
C ALA A 128 4.49 11.20 -28.65
N ALA A 129 4.95 10.18 -29.38
CA ALA A 129 5.80 9.13 -28.83
C ALA A 129 7.16 9.68 -28.37
N GLU A 130 7.77 10.57 -29.15
CA GLU A 130 9.04 11.20 -28.76
C GLU A 130 8.88 12.05 -27.50
N ASP A 131 7.79 12.83 -27.39
CA ASP A 131 7.53 13.62 -26.19
C ASP A 131 7.28 12.75 -24.96
N TYR A 132 6.50 11.69 -25.12
CA TYR A 132 6.26 10.69 -24.09
C TYR A 132 7.58 10.08 -23.58
N VAL A 133 8.47 9.65 -24.48
CA VAL A 133 9.80 9.12 -24.14
C VAL A 133 10.63 10.17 -23.40
N ARG A 134 10.69 11.42 -23.90
CA ARG A 134 11.42 12.52 -23.23
C ARG A 134 10.89 12.77 -21.82
N ARG A 135 9.57 12.74 -21.62
CA ARG A 135 8.94 12.89 -20.30
C ARG A 135 9.29 11.76 -19.34
N CYS A 136 9.33 10.52 -19.82
CA CYS A 136 9.76 9.37 -19.03
C CYS A 136 11.25 9.48 -18.66
N LEU A 137 12.11 9.84 -19.61
CA LEU A 137 13.55 10.01 -19.41
C LEU A 137 13.88 11.10 -18.37
N ARG A 138 13.12 12.21 -18.35
CA ARG A 138 13.25 13.26 -17.33
C ARG A 138 13.00 12.78 -15.90
N ARG A 139 12.28 11.67 -15.72
CA ARG A 139 12.01 11.07 -14.39
C ARG A 139 13.07 10.04 -14.01
N SER A 140 13.50 9.20 -14.94
CA SER A 140 14.69 8.36 -14.80
C SER A 140 15.12 7.75 -16.13
N TYR A 141 16.40 7.38 -16.22
CA TYR A 141 16.95 6.66 -17.37
C TYR A 141 16.19 5.37 -17.66
N ALA A 142 15.94 4.54 -16.63
CA ALA A 142 15.21 3.28 -16.77
C ALA A 142 13.79 3.48 -17.35
N ARG A 143 13.07 4.53 -16.93
CA ARG A 143 11.75 4.87 -17.50
C ARG A 143 11.85 5.29 -18.96
N GLY A 144 12.87 6.08 -19.31
CA GLY A 144 13.12 6.50 -20.70
C GLY A 144 13.44 5.31 -21.63
N GLU A 145 14.23 4.36 -21.17
CA GLU A 145 14.54 3.12 -21.92
C GLU A 145 13.29 2.25 -22.09
N LEU A 146 12.56 2.00 -21.01
CA LEU A 146 11.32 1.24 -21.05
C LEU A 146 10.26 1.90 -21.95
N ALA A 147 10.16 3.23 -21.92
CA ALA A 147 9.27 3.98 -22.81
C ALA A 147 9.67 3.85 -24.28
N ARG A 148 10.98 3.88 -24.60
CA ARG A 148 11.47 3.66 -25.98
C ARG A 148 11.10 2.29 -26.49
N GLN A 149 11.32 1.24 -25.69
CA GLN A 149 10.94 -0.12 -26.05
C GLN A 149 9.42 -0.25 -26.22
N LEU A 150 8.64 0.36 -25.32
CA LEU A 150 7.18 0.33 -25.37
C LEU A 150 6.62 0.93 -26.67
N VAL A 151 7.15 2.07 -27.14
CA VAL A 151 6.65 2.71 -28.38
C VAL A 151 7.21 2.08 -29.66
N THR A 152 8.35 1.39 -29.58
CA THR A 152 9.02 0.79 -30.75
C THR A 152 8.54 -0.62 -31.01
N ALA A 153 8.49 -1.45 -29.97
CA ALA A 153 8.15 -2.87 -30.05
C ALA A 153 7.24 -3.28 -28.87
N PRO A 154 6.00 -2.74 -28.77
CA PRO A 154 5.13 -2.96 -27.62
C PRO A 154 4.83 -4.43 -27.34
N LEU A 155 4.62 -5.25 -28.37
CA LEU A 155 4.30 -6.67 -28.20
C LEU A 155 5.53 -7.50 -27.78
N GLU A 156 6.71 -7.17 -28.28
CA GLU A 156 7.96 -7.80 -27.82
C GLU A 156 8.22 -7.46 -26.34
N LEU A 157 7.99 -6.21 -25.94
CA LEU A 157 8.09 -5.80 -24.54
C LEU A 157 7.07 -6.52 -23.65
N ARG A 158 5.83 -6.70 -24.13
CA ARG A 158 4.80 -7.50 -23.44
C ARG A 158 5.26 -8.93 -23.24
N ASP A 159 5.77 -9.57 -24.28
CA ASP A 159 6.17 -10.97 -24.24
C ASP A 159 7.38 -11.16 -23.32
N ARG A 160 8.34 -10.22 -23.33
CA ARG A 160 9.44 -10.16 -22.36
C ARG A 160 8.94 -9.99 -20.92
N LEU A 161 8.02 -9.04 -20.67
CA LEU A 161 7.42 -8.86 -19.35
C LEU A 161 6.75 -10.14 -18.86
N LEU A 162 5.97 -10.81 -19.72
CA LEU A 162 5.31 -12.08 -19.39
C LEU A 162 6.32 -13.18 -19.05
N ALA A 163 7.44 -13.27 -19.78
CA ALA A 163 8.52 -14.21 -19.46
C ALA A 163 9.11 -13.94 -18.07
N VAL A 164 9.35 -12.67 -17.74
CA VAL A 164 9.85 -12.25 -16.41
C VAL A 164 8.86 -12.59 -15.30
N LEU A 165 7.56 -12.36 -15.51
CA LEU A 165 6.52 -12.69 -14.52
C LEU A 165 6.40 -14.20 -14.28
N ARG A 166 6.52 -15.02 -15.34
CA ARG A 166 6.55 -16.48 -15.21
C ARG A 166 7.81 -16.98 -14.51
N ALA A 167 8.95 -16.35 -14.77
CA ALA A 167 10.19 -16.66 -14.07
C ALA A 167 10.13 -16.28 -12.59
N ALA A 168 9.49 -15.16 -12.24
CA ALA A 168 9.22 -14.76 -10.86
C ALA A 168 8.26 -15.73 -10.14
N ASP A 169 7.22 -16.20 -10.85
CA ASP A 169 6.33 -17.25 -10.36
C ASP A 169 7.08 -18.53 -10.00
N ALA A 170 7.84 -19.07 -10.97
CA ALA A 170 8.63 -20.28 -10.77
C ALA A 170 9.75 -20.10 -9.72
N GLY A 171 10.32 -18.90 -9.62
CA GLY A 171 11.46 -18.60 -8.76
C GLY A 171 11.12 -18.42 -7.29
N PHE A 172 10.01 -17.74 -6.96
CA PHE A 172 9.66 -17.47 -5.56
C PHE A 172 8.15 -17.34 -5.29
N PHE A 173 7.32 -16.93 -6.26
CA PHE A 173 5.94 -16.55 -5.97
C PHE A 173 4.97 -17.75 -5.88
N ALA A 174 5.15 -18.81 -6.68
CA ALA A 174 4.22 -19.93 -6.70
C ALA A 174 4.10 -20.66 -5.35
N GLU A 175 5.20 -20.78 -4.60
CA GLU A 175 5.20 -21.38 -3.27
C GLU A 175 4.56 -20.46 -2.24
N ASP A 176 4.92 -19.18 -2.24
CA ASP A 176 4.35 -18.17 -1.33
C ASP A 176 2.84 -18.02 -1.56
N TRP A 177 2.41 -17.99 -2.83
CA TRP A 177 1.00 -17.91 -3.20
C TRP A 177 0.20 -19.11 -2.71
N ARG A 178 0.74 -20.33 -2.83
CA ARG A 178 0.09 -21.55 -2.28
C ARG A 178 -0.13 -21.45 -0.78
N ALA A 179 0.80 -20.84 -0.04
CA ALA A 179 0.66 -20.63 1.40
C ALA A 179 -0.33 -19.51 1.76
N LEU A 180 -0.30 -18.39 1.03
CA LEU A 180 -1.09 -17.19 1.34
C LEU A 180 -2.55 -17.28 0.87
N ARG A 181 -2.79 -17.91 -0.29
CA ARG A 181 -4.08 -17.91 -0.98
C ARG A 181 -5.26 -18.35 -0.10
N PRO A 182 -5.21 -19.44 0.69
CA PRO A 182 -6.35 -19.86 1.50
C PRO A 182 -6.80 -18.78 2.50
N ALA A 183 -5.86 -18.13 3.19
CA ALA A 183 -6.16 -17.07 4.14
C ALA A 183 -6.75 -15.82 3.46
N LEU A 184 -6.26 -15.47 2.26
CA LEU A 184 -6.81 -14.35 1.48
C LEU A 184 -8.21 -14.66 0.94
N GLU A 185 -8.47 -15.90 0.52
CA GLU A 185 -9.81 -16.35 0.09
C GLU A 185 -10.81 -16.36 1.23
N ASP A 186 -10.40 -16.83 2.42
CA ASP A 186 -11.20 -16.80 3.64
C ASP A 186 -11.54 -15.37 4.04
N HIS A 187 -10.54 -14.48 4.06
CA HIS A 187 -10.74 -13.05 4.30
C HIS A 187 -11.73 -12.43 3.30
N ALA A 188 -11.58 -12.72 2.00
CA ALA A 188 -12.50 -12.23 0.97
C ALA A 188 -13.93 -12.76 1.18
N ARG A 189 -14.08 -14.01 1.66
CA ARG A 189 -15.39 -14.60 1.97
C ARG A 189 -16.08 -13.84 3.11
N ASP A 190 -15.34 -13.46 4.14
CA ASP A 190 -15.88 -12.65 5.23
C ASP A 190 -16.26 -11.24 4.78
N VAL A 191 -15.46 -10.61 3.92
CA VAL A 191 -15.82 -9.31 3.33
C VAL A 191 -17.10 -9.41 2.48
N ARG A 192 -17.26 -10.46 1.69
CA ARG A 192 -18.52 -10.70 0.93
C ARG A 192 -19.72 -10.88 1.85
N ARG A 193 -19.56 -11.58 2.99
CA ARG A 193 -20.62 -11.70 4.01
C ARG A 193 -21.01 -10.35 4.61
N GLU A 194 -20.03 -9.50 4.90
CA GLU A 194 -20.25 -8.15 5.41
C GLU A 194 -20.98 -7.27 4.37
N LEU A 195 -20.58 -7.32 3.09
CA LEU A 195 -21.23 -6.59 1.99
C LEU A 195 -22.68 -7.03 1.74
N ALA A 196 -23.02 -8.29 2.04
CA ALA A 196 -24.39 -8.77 1.95
C ALA A 196 -25.30 -8.20 3.06
N ALA A 197 -24.71 -7.78 4.19
CA ALA A 197 -25.45 -7.33 5.37
C ALA A 197 -25.40 -5.81 5.59
N ARG A 198 -24.48 -5.10 4.94
CA ARG A 198 -24.16 -3.69 5.22
C ARG A 198 -23.88 -2.91 3.93
N PRO A 199 -24.11 -1.59 3.91
CA PRO A 199 -23.79 -0.76 2.76
C PRO A 199 -22.26 -0.72 2.51
N PRO A 200 -21.82 -0.59 1.25
CA PRO A 200 -20.41 -0.58 0.89
C PRO A 200 -19.56 0.43 1.67
N ALA A 201 -20.05 1.66 1.91
CA ALA A 201 -19.29 2.67 2.64
C ALA A 201 -18.98 2.26 4.09
N GLU A 202 -19.91 1.56 4.76
CA GLU A 202 -19.67 1.02 6.10
C GLU A 202 -18.61 -0.07 6.08
N VAL A 203 -18.71 -1.01 5.14
CA VAL A 203 -17.75 -2.11 5.03
C VAL A 203 -16.34 -1.58 4.77
N LEU A 204 -16.16 -0.65 3.83
CA LEU A 204 -14.86 -0.04 3.54
C LEU A 204 -14.26 0.67 4.75
N THR A 205 -15.06 1.41 5.52
CA THR A 205 -14.59 2.12 6.73
C THR A 205 -14.13 1.14 7.82
N ARG A 206 -14.74 -0.05 7.92
CA ARG A 206 -14.35 -1.11 8.86
C ARG A 206 -13.18 -1.97 8.37
N LEU A 207 -12.96 -1.98 7.07
CA LEU A 207 -11.95 -2.81 6.41
C LEU A 207 -10.61 -2.08 6.27
N LEU A 208 -10.66 -0.81 5.88
CA LEU A 208 -9.52 0.01 5.50
C LEU A 208 -9.21 1.00 6.63
N PRO A 209 -8.08 0.89 7.33
CA PRO A 209 -7.86 1.72 8.53
C PRO A 209 -7.68 3.21 8.26
N THR A 210 -7.38 3.60 7.02
CA THR A 210 -7.33 5.00 6.58
C THR A 210 -8.62 5.50 5.96
N ALA A 211 -9.67 4.67 5.92
CA ALA A 211 -10.97 5.06 5.39
C ALA A 211 -11.81 5.76 6.44
N ALA A 212 -12.48 6.84 6.04
CA ALA A 212 -13.50 7.50 6.83
C ALA A 212 -14.66 7.91 5.93
N ARG A 213 -15.88 7.88 6.46
CA ARG A 213 -17.03 8.51 5.79
C ARG A 213 -16.76 10.00 5.60
N PHE A 214 -17.23 10.54 4.47
CA PHE A 214 -16.97 11.93 4.10
C PHE A 214 -18.22 12.59 3.50
N GLY A 215 -18.70 13.65 4.16
CA GLY A 215 -19.91 14.34 3.72
C GLY A 215 -21.17 13.50 3.87
N GLU A 216 -22.21 13.85 3.12
CA GLU A 216 -23.47 13.10 3.03
C GLU A 216 -23.41 12.03 1.94
N GLY A 217 -24.17 10.94 2.11
CA GLY A 217 -24.27 9.83 1.15
C GLY A 217 -23.21 8.74 1.30
N GLU A 218 -23.11 7.88 0.28
CA GLU A 218 -22.19 6.71 0.24
C GLU A 218 -20.78 7.12 -0.23
N ARG A 219 -20.14 8.02 0.51
CA ARG A 219 -18.80 8.54 0.17
C ARG A 219 -17.76 8.16 1.20
N VAL A 220 -16.63 7.63 0.72
CA VAL A 220 -15.51 7.18 1.57
C VAL A 220 -14.23 7.89 1.17
N ARG A 221 -13.62 8.60 2.12
CA ARG A 221 -12.30 9.23 1.97
C ARG A 221 -11.22 8.28 2.44
N LEU A 222 -10.23 8.06 1.59
CA LEU A 222 -9.03 7.25 1.84
C LEU A 222 -7.83 8.20 1.97
N ASP A 223 -7.14 8.17 3.11
CA ASP A 223 -5.91 8.95 3.30
C ASP A 223 -4.82 8.40 2.38
N LYS A 224 -4.38 9.22 1.41
CA LYS A 224 -3.43 8.85 0.37
C LYS A 224 -2.73 10.10 -0.16
N LEU A 225 -1.49 9.97 -0.63
CA LEU A 225 -0.73 11.08 -1.23
C LEU A 225 -1.36 11.73 -2.48
N GLN A 226 -2.42 11.14 -3.04
CA GLN A 226 -3.13 11.62 -4.22
C GLN A 226 -4.42 12.36 -3.81
N ILE A 227 -4.86 13.34 -4.62
CA ILE A 227 -6.16 13.99 -4.48
C ILE A 227 -7.00 13.64 -5.71
N ASP A 228 -8.04 12.85 -5.52
CA ASP A 228 -8.98 12.48 -6.59
C ASP A 228 -10.39 12.33 -6.01
N ASP A 229 -11.42 12.62 -6.81
CA ASP A 229 -12.83 12.34 -6.51
C ASP A 229 -13.35 11.35 -7.56
N VAL A 230 -13.55 10.11 -7.14
CA VAL A 230 -13.75 8.95 -8.03
C VAL A 230 -15.19 8.50 -7.93
N LYS A 231 -15.97 8.80 -8.97
CA LYS A 231 -17.27 8.18 -9.16
C LYS A 231 -17.10 6.74 -9.64
N VAL A 232 -17.58 5.79 -8.85
CA VAL A 232 -17.39 4.37 -9.13
C VAL A 232 -18.44 3.86 -10.12
N ALA A 233 -19.73 4.05 -9.80
CA ALA A 233 -20.83 3.67 -10.68
C ALA A 233 -20.72 4.39 -12.06
N PRO A 234 -21.05 3.71 -13.17
CA PRO A 234 -21.70 2.38 -13.26
C PRO A 234 -20.72 1.19 -13.23
N ARG A 235 -19.43 1.42 -12.96
CA ARG A 235 -18.42 0.36 -12.97
C ARG A 235 -18.46 -0.42 -11.64
N PRO A 236 -18.15 -1.72 -11.65
CA PRO A 236 -17.99 -2.47 -10.42
C PRO A 236 -16.76 -2.01 -9.63
N LEU A 237 -16.83 -2.19 -8.31
CA LEU A 237 -15.73 -2.02 -7.36
C LEU A 237 -15.13 -3.39 -7.02
N VAL A 238 -13.84 -3.57 -7.27
CA VAL A 238 -13.12 -4.81 -6.94
C VAL A 238 -12.22 -4.59 -5.74
N LEU A 239 -12.47 -5.33 -4.66
CA LEU A 239 -11.69 -5.31 -3.42
C LEU A 239 -10.73 -6.50 -3.40
N ILE A 240 -9.43 -6.23 -3.42
CA ILE A 240 -8.38 -7.25 -3.50
C ILE A 240 -7.62 -7.29 -2.18
N PRO A 241 -7.87 -8.29 -1.31
CA PRO A 241 -7.03 -8.48 -0.14
C PRO A 241 -5.64 -8.93 -0.57
N SER A 242 -4.63 -8.47 0.15
CA SER A 242 -3.23 -8.76 -0.14
C SER A 242 -2.42 -8.95 1.15
N ALA A 243 -1.45 -9.86 1.11
CA ALA A 243 -0.50 -10.07 2.19
C ALA A 243 0.75 -9.18 2.04
N ARG A 244 1.07 -8.75 0.81
CA ARG A 244 2.31 -8.02 0.47
C ARG A 244 2.11 -6.55 0.14
N VAL A 245 0.88 -6.01 0.20
CA VAL A 245 0.62 -4.61 -0.14
C VAL A 245 0.88 -3.64 1.03
N TRP A 246 0.80 -4.10 2.29
CA TRP A 246 1.14 -3.28 3.46
C TRP A 246 2.56 -2.71 3.29
N PRO A 247 2.86 -1.45 3.71
CA PRO A 247 1.98 -0.47 4.34
C PRO A 247 1.05 0.27 3.38
N HIS A 248 1.08 -0.02 2.09
CA HIS A 248 0.36 0.72 1.08
C HIS A 248 -1.11 0.32 0.94
N LEU A 249 -1.88 1.24 0.35
CA LEU A 249 -3.21 1.03 -0.17
C LEU A 249 -3.23 1.43 -1.65
N THR A 250 -3.54 0.49 -2.54
CA THR A 250 -3.60 0.79 -3.97
C THR A 250 -5.04 1.01 -4.41
N VAL A 251 -5.27 2.14 -5.08
CA VAL A 251 -6.54 2.46 -5.73
C VAL A 251 -6.24 2.66 -7.22
N LYS A 252 -7.03 2.03 -8.08
CA LYS A 252 -6.91 2.13 -9.54
C LYS A 252 -8.29 2.38 -10.14
N HIS A 253 -8.41 3.44 -10.92
CA HIS A 253 -9.68 3.88 -11.50
C HIS A 253 -9.53 4.34 -12.96
N GLU A 254 -8.33 4.18 -13.53
CA GLU A 254 -7.98 4.67 -14.86
C GLU A 254 -8.63 3.82 -15.97
N HIS A 255 -8.98 2.56 -15.68
CA HIS A 255 -9.59 1.65 -16.64
C HIS A 255 -11.13 1.68 -16.56
N PRO A 256 -11.84 1.60 -17.71
CA PRO A 256 -13.29 1.68 -17.74
C PRO A 256 -14.00 0.44 -17.17
N SER A 257 -13.35 -0.73 -17.10
CA SER A 257 -14.06 -1.96 -16.70
C SER A 257 -14.34 -2.10 -15.21
N CYS A 258 -13.49 -1.54 -14.33
CA CYS A 258 -13.68 -1.59 -12.88
C CYS A 258 -12.77 -0.59 -12.16
N VAL A 259 -13.22 -0.17 -10.98
CA VAL A 259 -12.37 0.47 -9.97
C VAL A 259 -11.83 -0.62 -9.05
N VAL A 260 -10.55 -0.56 -8.73
CA VAL A 260 -9.88 -1.57 -7.90
C VAL A 260 -9.32 -0.92 -6.64
N VAL A 261 -9.52 -1.58 -5.50
CA VAL A 261 -8.88 -1.25 -4.22
C VAL A 261 -8.15 -2.50 -3.73
N GLN A 262 -6.81 -2.48 -3.78
CA GLN A 262 -5.99 -3.53 -3.18
C GLN A 262 -5.51 -3.06 -1.80
N TYR A 263 -5.73 -3.88 -0.78
CA TYR A 263 -5.55 -3.52 0.62
C TYR A 263 -4.97 -4.68 1.44
N ALA A 264 -4.32 -4.35 2.56
CA ALA A 264 -3.73 -5.35 3.44
C ALA A 264 -4.82 -6.20 4.10
N ALA A 265 -4.75 -7.52 3.94
CA ALA A 265 -5.67 -8.44 4.57
C ALA A 265 -5.49 -8.44 6.10
N ARG A 266 -6.55 -8.77 6.83
CA ARG A 266 -6.45 -8.87 8.30
C ARG A 266 -5.49 -10.00 8.67
N GLY A 267 -4.64 -9.77 9.68
CA GLY A 267 -3.68 -10.76 10.17
C GLY A 267 -2.38 -10.88 9.37
N THR A 268 -2.26 -10.19 8.22
CA THR A 268 -0.98 -10.11 7.48
C THR A 268 -0.09 -8.96 7.96
N THR A 269 -0.61 -8.11 8.85
CA THR A 269 0.11 -6.97 9.45
C THR A 269 0.41 -7.22 10.93
N SER A 270 1.67 -7.04 11.35
CA SER A 270 2.15 -7.32 12.72
C SER A 270 1.80 -6.24 13.76
N ALA A 271 1.31 -5.06 13.37
CA ALA A 271 1.04 -3.97 14.30
C ALA A 271 -0.32 -3.28 14.06
N ALA A 272 -0.95 -2.85 15.15
CA ALA A 272 -2.09 -1.94 15.11
C ALA A 272 -1.71 -0.68 14.32
N GLN A 273 -2.36 -0.48 13.19
CA GLN A 273 -2.00 0.55 12.21
C GLN A 273 -2.21 1.95 12.81
N LEU A 274 -1.16 2.77 12.80
CA LEU A 274 -1.25 4.15 13.26
C LEU A 274 -1.80 5.09 12.19
N THR A 275 -2.73 5.97 12.58
CA THR A 275 -3.14 7.08 11.72
C THR A 275 -2.03 8.15 11.66
N LEU A 276 -2.07 9.01 10.63
CA LEU A 276 -1.13 10.14 10.53
C LEU A 276 -1.25 11.11 11.73
N ARG A 277 -2.46 11.22 12.30
CA ARG A 277 -2.70 11.99 13.52
C ARG A 277 -2.00 11.36 14.72
N ASP A 278 -2.19 10.05 14.95
CA ASP A 278 -1.55 9.35 16.08
C ASP A 278 -0.02 9.45 16.00
N LEU A 279 0.54 9.33 14.79
CA LEU A 279 1.97 9.48 14.58
C LEU A 279 2.43 10.92 14.87
N HIS A 280 1.71 11.92 14.37
CA HIS A 280 2.00 13.33 14.64
C HIS A 280 1.97 13.62 16.15
N ASP A 281 0.96 13.11 16.87
CA ASP A 281 0.82 13.29 18.31
C ASP A 281 1.98 12.63 19.07
N ARG A 282 2.43 11.44 18.65
CA ARG A 282 3.62 10.77 19.19
C ARG A 282 4.92 11.55 18.95
N LEU A 283 5.15 12.01 17.73
CA LEU A 283 6.35 12.78 17.38
C LEU A 283 6.37 14.11 18.14
N THR A 284 5.23 14.80 18.21
CA THR A 284 5.09 16.04 18.98
C THR A 284 5.28 15.81 20.48
N ALA A 285 4.78 14.69 21.01
CA ALA A 285 5.02 14.28 22.39
C ALA A 285 6.51 13.99 22.65
N LEU A 286 7.27 13.46 21.70
CA LEU A 286 8.71 13.20 21.86
C LEU A 286 9.59 14.43 21.58
N ALA A 287 9.14 15.40 20.79
CA ALA A 287 9.94 16.56 20.37
C ALA A 287 10.30 17.55 21.50
N SER A 288 9.82 17.34 22.73
CA SER A 288 10.17 18.19 23.89
C SER A 288 11.36 17.63 24.66
N PRO A 289 12.42 18.42 24.88
CA PRO A 289 13.56 18.01 25.70
C PRO A 289 13.17 17.52 27.10
N ALA A 290 12.25 18.21 27.78
CA ALA A 290 11.78 17.82 29.10
C ALA A 290 11.05 16.45 29.11
N ARG A 291 10.30 16.15 28.04
CA ARG A 291 9.63 14.84 27.89
C ARG A 291 10.61 13.73 27.52
N MET A 292 11.64 14.05 26.73
CA MET A 292 12.75 13.12 26.49
C MET A 292 13.48 12.75 27.77
N GLU A 293 13.73 13.71 28.66
CA GLU A 293 14.38 13.42 29.95
C GLU A 293 13.49 12.53 30.85
N LEU A 294 12.18 12.77 30.85
CA LEU A 294 11.21 11.85 31.46
C LEU A 294 11.31 10.43 30.89
N CYS A 295 11.34 10.30 29.56
CA CYS A 295 11.47 9.00 28.89
C CYS A 295 12.77 8.28 29.27
N ARG A 296 13.89 9.00 29.44
CA ARG A 296 15.17 8.43 29.88
C ARG A 296 15.06 7.78 31.25
N HIS A 297 14.40 8.42 32.21
CA HIS A 297 14.13 7.81 33.52
C HIS A 297 13.17 6.60 33.41
N LEU A 298 12.09 6.74 32.65
CA LEU A 298 11.06 5.70 32.47
C LEU A 298 11.53 4.45 31.70
N LEU A 299 12.66 4.54 30.99
CA LEU A 299 13.28 3.42 30.28
C LEU A 299 13.93 2.44 31.26
N GLY A 300 14.55 2.95 32.33
CA GLY A 300 15.29 2.14 33.29
C GLY A 300 14.38 1.27 34.17
N GLU A 301 13.32 1.85 34.73
CA GLU A 301 12.41 1.16 35.65
C GLU A 301 11.00 1.80 35.67
N PRO A 302 9.98 1.13 36.23
CA PRO A 302 8.69 1.75 36.52
C PRO A 302 8.80 2.75 37.69
N ILE A 303 8.46 4.02 37.47
CA ILE A 303 8.66 5.12 38.44
C ILE A 303 7.34 5.85 38.72
N THR A 304 7.13 6.31 39.95
CA THR A 304 5.96 7.12 40.32
C THR A 304 6.08 8.59 39.87
N THR A 305 4.97 9.33 39.85
CA THR A 305 4.98 10.76 39.51
C THR A 305 5.82 11.58 40.50
N SER A 306 5.72 11.30 41.79
CA SER A 306 6.46 12.02 42.85
C SER A 306 7.97 11.76 42.79
N GLU A 307 8.38 10.51 42.54
CA GLU A 307 9.80 10.17 42.33
C GLU A 307 10.37 10.84 41.07
N LEU A 308 9.62 10.89 39.98
CA LEU A 308 10.02 11.60 38.75
C LEU A 308 10.18 13.11 38.99
N ALA A 309 9.25 13.72 39.74
CA ALA A 309 9.33 15.13 40.12
C ALA A 309 10.61 15.44 40.92
N ALA A 310 10.94 14.59 41.90
CA ALA A 310 12.16 14.71 42.68
C ALA A 310 13.42 14.56 41.81
N ARG A 311 13.48 13.56 40.92
CA ARG A 311 14.65 13.32 40.03
C ARG A 311 14.89 14.46 39.05
N LEU A 312 13.82 15.10 38.58
CA LEU A 312 13.88 16.16 37.55
C LEU A 312 13.90 17.58 38.12
N GLY A 313 13.90 17.75 39.45
CA GLY A 313 13.80 19.07 40.08
C GLY A 313 12.56 19.86 39.63
N SER A 314 11.47 19.17 39.33
CA SER A 314 10.23 19.74 38.77
C SER A 314 9.06 19.51 39.72
N SER A 315 7.97 20.25 39.55
CA SER A 315 6.76 20.05 40.37
C SER A 315 5.96 18.82 39.91
N GLU A 316 5.31 18.11 40.84
CA GLU A 316 4.43 16.98 40.50
C GLU A 316 3.33 17.33 39.49
N PRO A 317 2.67 18.52 39.53
CA PRO A 317 1.72 18.92 38.50
C PRO A 317 2.34 19.04 37.10
N GLN A 318 3.58 19.53 36.98
CA GLN A 318 4.28 19.62 35.69
C GLN A 318 4.61 18.22 35.15
N VAL A 319 5.13 17.34 36.01
CA VAL A 319 5.42 15.94 35.64
C VAL A 319 4.14 15.18 35.27
N SER A 320 3.06 15.37 36.01
CA SER A 320 1.76 14.76 35.72
C SER A 320 1.20 15.19 34.36
N ARG A 321 1.32 16.48 34.00
CA ARG A 321 0.94 16.98 32.66
C ARG A 321 1.79 16.33 31.57
N ALA A 322 3.11 16.27 31.75
CA ALA A 322 4.00 15.65 30.78
C ALA A 322 3.72 14.14 30.61
N LEU A 323 3.50 13.41 31.71
CA LEU A 323 3.11 12.00 31.70
C LEU A 323 1.75 11.78 31.05
N ARG A 324 0.82 12.73 31.19
CA ARG A 324 -0.47 12.67 30.49
C ARG A 324 -0.28 12.79 28.99
N THR A 325 0.45 13.80 28.50
CA THR A 325 0.76 13.95 27.07
C THR A 325 1.42 12.70 26.49
N LEU A 326 2.41 12.13 27.18
CA LEU A 326 3.07 10.90 26.72
C LEU A 326 2.13 9.69 26.72
N ARG A 327 1.21 9.61 27.69
CA ARG A 327 0.23 8.51 27.82
C ARG A 327 -0.88 8.61 26.78
N ASP A 328 -1.37 9.82 26.52
CA ASP A 328 -2.37 10.08 25.49
C ASP A 328 -1.83 9.72 24.10
N ALA A 329 -0.53 9.92 23.86
CA ALA A 329 0.18 9.46 22.66
C ALA A 329 0.53 7.95 22.67
N GLY A 330 0.21 7.21 23.74
CA GLY A 330 0.52 5.78 23.90
C GLY A 330 1.99 5.44 24.18
N LEU A 331 2.84 6.44 24.47
CA LEU A 331 4.28 6.27 24.71
C LEU A 331 4.60 5.83 26.14
N VAL A 332 3.66 5.98 27.07
CA VAL A 332 3.80 5.60 28.48
C VAL A 332 2.63 4.73 28.92
N ARG A 333 2.94 3.62 29.58
CA ARG A 333 1.95 2.77 30.26
C ARG A 333 1.98 3.06 31.75
N SER A 334 0.81 3.05 32.39
CA SER A 334 0.66 3.30 33.82
C SER A 334 0.00 2.11 34.48
N THR A 335 0.60 1.58 35.53
CA THR A 335 0.10 0.43 36.28
C THR A 335 -0.09 0.83 37.72
N ARG A 336 -1.23 0.47 38.31
CA ARG A 336 -1.49 0.72 39.74
C ARG A 336 -0.91 -0.43 40.55
N ASP A 337 -0.12 -0.07 41.55
CA ASP A 337 0.54 -0.99 42.48
C ASP A 337 0.20 -0.53 43.92
N GLY A 338 -0.84 -1.14 44.48
CA GLY A 338 -1.45 -0.73 45.75
C GLY A 338 -1.95 0.72 45.71
N LYS A 339 -1.32 1.57 46.54
CA LYS A 339 -1.63 3.00 46.65
C LYS A 339 -0.87 3.87 45.63
N LEU A 340 0.11 3.31 44.94
CA LEU A 340 0.98 4.05 44.02
C LEU A 340 0.61 3.77 42.56
N VAL A 341 0.84 4.73 41.69
CA VAL A 341 0.77 4.55 40.23
C VAL A 341 2.19 4.64 39.69
N ARG A 342 2.63 3.57 39.06
CA ARG A 342 3.95 3.48 38.43
C ARG A 342 3.81 3.64 36.93
N HIS A 343 4.68 4.44 36.35
CA HIS A 343 4.72 4.72 34.92
C HIS A 343 5.94 4.03 34.32
N ARG A 344 5.79 3.46 33.12
CA ARG A 344 6.88 2.88 32.36
C ARG A 344 6.78 3.29 30.90
N LEU A 345 7.92 3.45 30.26
CA LEU A 345 8.00 3.70 28.83
C LEU A 345 7.45 2.49 28.05
N ALA A 346 6.63 2.73 27.04
CA ALA A 346 6.19 1.71 26.09
C ALA A 346 7.30 1.45 25.07
N THR A 347 8.35 0.72 25.47
CA THR A 347 9.57 0.53 24.67
C THR A 347 9.30 -0.14 23.33
N ASP A 348 8.32 -1.04 23.25
CA ASP A 348 7.86 -1.66 22.01
C ASP A 348 7.23 -0.65 21.04
N VAL A 349 6.59 0.41 21.55
CA VAL A 349 6.02 1.49 20.71
C VAL A 349 7.14 2.40 20.20
N ILE A 350 8.10 2.77 21.05
CA ILE A 350 9.22 3.62 20.64
C ILE A 350 10.12 2.92 19.63
N ARG A 351 10.43 1.64 19.83
CA ARG A 351 11.26 0.87 18.89
C ARG A 351 10.63 0.79 17.49
N ARG A 352 9.30 0.74 17.42
CA ARG A 352 8.55 0.71 16.17
C ARG A 352 8.31 2.08 15.54
N LEU A 353 8.68 3.18 16.21
CA LEU A 353 8.32 4.52 15.72
C LEU A 353 8.93 4.84 14.35
N GLY A 354 10.15 4.36 14.06
CA GLY A 354 10.74 4.50 12.73
C GLY A 354 9.93 3.78 11.66
N ASP A 355 9.55 2.54 11.91
CA ASP A 355 8.70 1.73 11.02
C ASP A 355 7.31 2.39 10.86
N ASP A 356 6.73 2.92 11.94
CA ASP A 356 5.44 3.64 11.92
C ASP A 356 5.53 4.91 11.06
N VAL A 357 6.67 5.64 11.11
CA VAL A 357 6.93 6.81 10.26
C VAL A 357 7.00 6.39 8.80
N LEU A 358 7.84 5.41 8.46
CA LEU A 358 8.00 4.93 7.09
C LEU A 358 6.66 4.41 6.54
N ALA A 359 5.95 3.58 7.30
CA ALA A 359 4.65 3.06 6.92
C ALA A 359 3.62 4.18 6.71
N THR A 360 3.65 5.25 7.50
CA THR A 360 2.73 6.38 7.34
C THR A 360 3.07 7.27 6.15
N VAL A 361 4.35 7.47 5.85
CA VAL A 361 4.83 8.25 4.69
C VAL A 361 4.64 7.49 3.38
N ALA A 362 4.72 6.16 3.43
CA ALA A 362 4.60 5.26 2.29
C ALA A 362 3.15 5.07 1.81
N ARG A 363 2.15 5.28 2.69
CA ARG A 363 0.71 5.30 2.33
C ARG A 363 0.39 6.49 1.45
#